data_AF-X1S995-F1
#
_entry.id   AF-X1S995-F1
#
_cell.length_a   1.000
_cell.length_b   1.000
_cell.length_c   1.000
_cell.angle_alpha   90.00
_cell.angle_beta   90.00
_cell.angle_gamma   90.00
#
_symmetry.space_group_name_H-M   'P 1'
#
loop_
_entity.id
_entity.type
_entity.pdbx_description
1 polymer ?
#
loop_
_entity_poly.entity_id
_entity_poly.type
_entity_poly.pdbx_seq_one_letter_code
_entity_poly.pdbx_strand_id
1 'polypeptide(L)'
;ADPVIRRAAKFIIFGMNEQLVYAADKAEIEPFWGRHQHEKISRDYPHKVVVADYDEYSIPPWIRRPSVVAGESSIRFCLDAVDAARAGIIDAIVTAPINKTSWKLAGAK
;
A
#
# COMPACT_ATOMS: atom_id res chain seq x y z
N ALA A 1 -9.83 -2.54 -13.16
CA ALA A 1 -10.18 -1.56 -12.11
C ALA A 1 -11.12 -0.49 -12.66
N ASP A 2 -12.19 -0.13 -11.96
CA ASP A 2 -13.24 0.76 -12.46
C ASP A 2 -12.77 2.24 -12.58
N PRO A 3 -12.76 2.85 -13.78
CA PRO A 3 -12.44 4.26 -13.98
C PRO A 3 -13.35 5.25 -13.23
N VAL A 4 -14.61 4.90 -12.99
CA VAL A 4 -15.57 5.77 -12.30
C VAL A 4 -15.17 5.92 -10.83
N ILE A 5 -14.85 4.81 -10.16
CA ILE A 5 -14.38 4.81 -8.76
C ILE A 5 -13.09 5.62 -8.63
N ARG A 6 -12.13 5.43 -9.55
CA ARG A 6 -10.85 6.17 -9.55
C ARG A 6 -11.00 7.69 -9.66
N ARG A 7 -12.10 8.18 -10.22
CA ARG A 7 -12.39 9.61 -10.33
C ARG A 7 -13.13 10.17 -9.12
N ALA A 8 -13.82 9.32 -8.36
CA ALA A 8 -14.68 9.72 -7.25
C ALA A 8 -13.91 10.25 -6.04
N ALA A 9 -12.64 9.85 -5.87
CA ALA A 9 -11.78 10.32 -4.77
C ALA A 9 -10.31 10.41 -5.20
N LYS A 10 -9.45 10.91 -4.30
CA LYS A 10 -8.00 10.70 -4.36
C LYS A 10 -7.67 9.47 -3.52
N PHE A 11 -6.86 8.57 -4.05
CA PHE A 11 -6.47 7.32 -3.39
C PHE A 11 -4.96 7.32 -3.14
N ILE A 12 -4.57 7.05 -1.90
CA ILE A 12 -3.18 6.78 -1.51
C ILE A 12 -3.10 5.32 -1.08
N ILE A 13 -2.25 4.55 -1.76
CA ILE A 13 -2.00 3.15 -1.50
C ILE A 13 -0.71 3.06 -0.69
N PHE A 14 -0.81 2.71 0.58
CA PHE A 14 0.34 2.40 1.43
C PHE A 14 0.79 0.96 1.12
N GLY A 15 1.93 0.80 0.46
CA GLY A 15 2.42 -0.53 0.09
C GLY A 15 3.62 -0.50 -0.86
N MET A 16 3.97 -1.66 -1.42
CA MET A 16 5.14 -1.78 -2.30
C MET A 16 4.74 -1.66 -3.78
N ASN A 17 5.31 -0.70 -4.49
CA ASN A 17 5.08 -0.50 -5.91
C ASN A 17 5.51 -1.72 -6.73
N GLU A 18 6.62 -2.37 -6.38
CA GLU A 18 7.10 -3.59 -7.06
C GLU A 18 6.03 -4.70 -7.05
N GLN A 19 5.37 -4.92 -5.90
CA GLN A 19 4.31 -5.92 -5.75
C GLN A 19 3.07 -5.57 -6.59
N LEU A 20 2.70 -4.30 -6.60
CA LEU A 20 1.54 -3.81 -7.36
C LEU A 20 1.78 -3.92 -8.87
N VAL A 21 2.98 -3.55 -9.34
CA VAL A 21 3.36 -3.69 -10.75
C VAL A 21 3.37 -5.16 -11.17
N TYR A 22 3.96 -6.04 -10.35
CA TYR A 22 3.94 -7.48 -10.63
C TYR A 22 2.52 -8.06 -10.69
N ALA A 23 1.64 -7.64 -9.78
CA ALA A 23 0.25 -8.09 -9.77
C ALA A 23 -0.54 -7.53 -10.97
N ALA A 24 -0.25 -6.30 -11.38
CA ALA A 24 -0.89 -5.67 -12.53
C ALA A 24 -0.46 -6.30 -13.85
N ASP A 25 0.82 -6.61 -14.01
CA ASP A 25 1.35 -7.36 -15.16
C ASP A 25 0.64 -8.72 -15.31
N LYS A 26 0.55 -9.48 -14.21
CA LYS A 26 -0.20 -10.75 -14.18
C LYS A 26 -1.69 -10.63 -14.48
N ALA A 27 -2.26 -9.46 -14.28
CA ALA A 27 -3.68 -9.19 -14.52
C ALA A 27 -3.93 -8.44 -15.83
N GLU A 28 -2.88 -8.20 -16.64
CA GLU A 28 -2.93 -7.39 -17.87
C GLU A 28 -3.54 -5.99 -17.63
N ILE A 29 -3.20 -5.39 -16.49
CA ILE A 29 -3.64 -4.05 -16.10
C ILE A 29 -2.48 -3.08 -16.32
N GLU A 30 -2.68 -2.09 -17.18
CA GLU A 30 -1.76 -0.95 -17.28
C GLU A 30 -1.72 -0.17 -15.95
N PRO A 31 -0.55 -0.01 -15.32
CA PRO A 31 -0.42 0.79 -14.10
C PRO A 31 -0.90 2.21 -14.32
N PHE A 32 -1.81 2.67 -13.44
CA PHE A 32 -2.47 3.97 -13.56
C PHE A 32 -2.19 4.89 -12.36
N TRP A 33 -1.30 4.48 -11.47
CA TRP A 33 -0.95 5.20 -10.26
C TRP A 33 0.41 5.89 -10.39
N GLY A 34 0.56 7.03 -9.73
CA GLY A 34 1.88 7.64 -9.50
C GLY A 34 2.62 6.92 -8.38
N ARG A 35 3.95 7.06 -8.34
CA ARG A 35 4.82 6.52 -7.28
C ARG A 35 5.46 7.67 -6.51
N HIS A 36 5.38 7.64 -5.19
CA HIS A 36 6.06 8.57 -4.28
C HIS A 36 6.65 7.80 -3.10
N GLN A 37 7.75 8.29 -2.52
CA GLN A 37 8.29 7.73 -1.28
C GLN A 37 7.28 7.88 -0.14
N HIS A 38 7.12 6.83 0.68
CA HIS A 38 6.09 6.79 1.72
C HIS A 38 6.25 7.88 2.80
N GLU A 39 7.44 8.43 2.99
CA GLU A 39 7.70 9.53 3.95
C GLU A 39 7.25 10.90 3.43
N LYS A 40 6.93 11.00 2.13
CA LYS A 40 6.55 12.25 1.45
C LYS A 40 5.06 12.32 1.13
N ILE A 41 4.24 11.64 1.93
CA ILE A 41 2.78 11.66 1.79
C ILE A 41 2.21 13.08 1.94
N SER A 42 1.29 13.44 1.05
CA SER A 42 0.59 14.72 1.06
C SER A 42 -0.83 14.58 0.54
N ARG A 43 -1.71 15.50 0.93
CA ARG A 43 -3.07 15.61 0.39
C ARG A 43 -3.08 16.11 -1.06
N ASP A 44 -2.06 16.86 -1.44
CA ASP A 44 -1.98 17.60 -2.69
C ASP A 44 -1.11 16.90 -3.74
N TYR A 45 -1.52 15.68 -4.10
CA TYR A 45 -0.94 15.01 -5.26
C TYR A 45 -1.62 15.42 -6.57
N PRO A 46 -0.83 15.50 -7.67
CA PRO A 46 -1.37 15.74 -9.02
C PRO A 46 -2.11 14.50 -9.56
N HIS A 47 -1.72 13.29 -9.12
CA HIS A 47 -2.35 12.04 -9.52
C HIS A 47 -3.54 11.70 -8.61
N LYS A 48 -4.60 11.15 -9.21
CA LYS A 48 -5.78 10.64 -8.47
C LYS A 48 -5.49 9.38 -7.68
N VAL A 49 -4.53 8.57 -8.12
CA VAL A 49 -4.09 7.36 -7.43
C VAL A 49 -2.58 7.44 -7.28
N VAL A 50 -2.09 7.27 -6.06
CA VAL A 50 -0.68 7.31 -5.71
C VAL A 50 -0.34 6.10 -4.86
N VAL A 51 0.82 5.50 -5.10
CA VAL A 51 1.45 4.55 -4.19
C VAL A 51 2.47 5.30 -3.34
N ALA A 52 2.25 5.29 -2.03
CA ALA A 52 3.24 5.61 -1.01
C ALA A 52 4.12 4.36 -0.85
N ASP A 53 5.26 4.39 -1.54
CA ASP A 53 6.12 3.24 -1.76
C ASP A 53 7.12 3.03 -0.63
N TYR A 54 7.16 1.79 -0.16
CA TYR A 54 8.04 1.31 0.89
C TYR A 54 9.15 0.44 0.28
N ASP A 55 10.04 1.07 -0.47
CA ASP A 55 11.11 0.40 -1.22
C ASP A 55 12.27 -0.07 -0.33
N GLU A 56 12.27 0.28 0.95
CA GLU A 56 13.18 -0.25 1.95
C GLU A 56 12.93 -1.74 2.27
N TYR A 57 11.72 -2.24 1.97
CA TYR A 57 11.41 -3.67 2.08
C TYR A 57 11.55 -4.36 0.73
N SER A 58 12.33 -5.44 0.70
CA SER A 58 12.42 -6.32 -0.47
C SER A 58 11.79 -7.67 -0.16
N ILE A 59 10.64 -7.93 -0.78
CA ILE A 59 9.92 -9.20 -0.67
C ILE A 59 9.75 -9.76 -2.09
N PRO A 60 10.34 -10.92 -2.42
CA PRO A 60 10.15 -11.48 -3.75
C PRO A 60 8.66 -11.76 -4.05
N PRO A 61 8.12 -11.25 -5.17
CA PRO A 61 6.66 -11.23 -5.43
C PRO A 61 6.03 -12.62 -5.66
N TRP A 62 6.84 -13.65 -5.85
CA TRP A 62 6.38 -15.04 -5.97
C TRP A 62 6.20 -15.76 -4.63
N ILE A 63 6.62 -15.15 -3.51
CA ILE A 63 6.47 -15.76 -2.18
C ILE A 63 5.01 -15.68 -1.73
N ARG A 64 4.37 -16.85 -1.57
CA ARG A 64 2.98 -16.97 -1.09
C ARG A 64 2.90 -17.72 0.23
N ARG A 65 3.68 -17.29 1.22
CA ARG A 65 3.69 -17.86 2.57
C ARG A 65 3.88 -16.75 3.61
N PRO A 66 3.41 -16.96 4.85
CA PRO A 66 3.70 -16.04 5.94
C PRO A 66 5.21 -15.82 6.09
N SER A 67 5.62 -14.59 6.37
CA SER A 67 7.01 -14.23 6.66
C SER A 67 7.06 -13.04 7.62
N VAL A 68 8.18 -12.93 8.33
CA VAL A 68 8.44 -11.82 9.27
C VAL A 68 8.43 -10.48 8.51
N VAL A 69 9.21 -10.37 7.43
CA VAL A 69 9.34 -9.14 6.63
C VAL A 69 8.00 -8.67 6.04
N ALA A 70 7.16 -9.59 5.56
CA ALA A 70 5.81 -9.25 5.10
C ALA A 70 4.89 -8.80 6.24
N GLY A 71 5.08 -9.36 7.44
CA GLY A 71 4.39 -8.92 8.65
C GLY A 71 4.80 -7.50 9.03
N GLU A 72 6.09 -7.24 9.16
CA GLU A 72 6.65 -5.93 9.52
C GLU A 72 6.19 -4.83 8.57
N SER A 73 6.35 -5.06 7.26
CA SER A 73 5.94 -4.10 6.22
C SER A 73 4.43 -3.84 6.25
N SER A 74 3.58 -4.88 6.27
CA SER A 74 2.12 -4.66 6.29
C SER A 74 1.61 -4.03 7.58
N ILE A 75 2.25 -4.30 8.73
CA ILE A 75 1.98 -3.55 9.97
C ILE A 75 2.32 -2.07 9.76
N ARG A 76 3.49 -1.78 9.18
CA ARG A 76 3.93 -0.40 8.93
C ARG A 76 2.96 0.35 8.01
N PHE A 77 2.48 -0.28 6.93
CA PHE A 77 1.49 0.33 6.03
C PHE A 77 0.23 0.75 6.78
N CYS A 78 -0.29 -0.13 7.65
CA CYS A 78 -1.48 0.16 8.43
C CYS A 78 -1.26 1.27 9.47
N LEU A 79 -0.11 1.27 10.17
CA LEU A 79 0.21 2.28 11.16
C LEU A 79 0.38 3.66 10.53
N ASP A 80 1.13 3.74 9.43
CA ASP A 80 1.33 5.01 8.72
C ASP A 80 0.02 5.53 8.11
N ALA A 81 -0.87 4.65 7.63
CA ALA A 81 -2.21 5.05 7.20
C ALA A 81 -3.05 5.62 8.36
N VAL A 82 -2.96 5.01 9.56
CA VAL A 82 -3.62 5.53 10.77
C VAL A 82 -3.07 6.90 11.15
N ASP A 83 -1.76 7.08 11.10
CA ASP A 83 -1.12 8.36 11.42
C ASP A 83 -1.46 9.43 10.38
N ALA A 84 -1.52 9.07 9.09
CA ALA A 84 -1.98 9.97 8.02
C ALA A 84 -3.44 10.41 8.22
N ALA A 85 -4.32 9.50 8.66
CA ALA A 85 -5.71 9.84 8.96
C ALA A 85 -5.82 10.76 10.18
N ARG A 86 -5.05 10.48 11.24
CA ARG A 86 -4.97 11.34 12.43
C ARG A 86 -4.44 12.74 12.12
N ALA A 87 -3.49 12.84 11.18
CA ALA A 87 -2.95 14.11 10.69
C ALA A 87 -3.87 14.85 9.71
N GLY A 88 -5.02 14.28 9.32
CA GLY A 88 -5.94 14.88 8.37
C GLY A 88 -5.44 14.88 6.91
N ILE A 89 -4.43 14.07 6.60
CA ILE A 89 -3.88 13.91 5.24
C ILE A 89 -4.86 13.09 4.38
N ILE A 90 -5.48 12.07 4.97
CA ILE A 90 -6.51 11.23 4.34
C ILE A 90 -7.81 11.28 5.16
N ASP A 91 -8.94 11.19 4.46
CA ASP A 91 -10.27 11.31 5.07
C ASP A 91 -10.82 9.95 5.57
N ALA A 92 -10.31 8.83 5.03
CA ALA A 92 -10.74 7.48 5.41
C ALA A 92 -9.66 6.43 5.11
N ILE A 93 -9.75 5.28 5.78
CA ILE A 93 -8.88 4.11 5.58
C ILE A 93 -9.71 2.93 5.11
N VAL A 94 -9.23 2.24 4.08
CA VAL A 94 -9.73 0.95 3.63
C VAL A 94 -8.56 -0.03 3.61
N THR A 95 -8.71 -1.18 4.27
CA THR A 95 -7.67 -2.20 4.32
C THR A 95 -7.98 -3.35 3.34
N ALA A 96 -6.96 -3.77 2.60
CA ALA A 96 -6.98 -5.04 1.89
C ALA A 96 -6.85 -6.21 2.90
N PRO A 97 -7.10 -7.47 2.49
CA PRO A 97 -6.91 -8.62 3.37
C PRO A 97 -5.50 -8.69 3.98
N ILE A 98 -5.41 -8.91 5.29
CA ILE A 98 -4.15 -9.05 6.03
C ILE A 98 -3.88 -10.49 6.47
N ASN A 99 -2.61 -10.87 6.61
CA ASN A 99 -2.21 -12.16 7.14
C ASN A 99 -1.81 -12.07 8.63
N LYS A 100 -2.72 -12.46 9.53
CA LYS A 100 -2.48 -12.44 10.99
C LYS A 100 -1.32 -13.34 11.44
N THR A 101 -1.03 -14.41 10.69
CA THR A 101 0.13 -15.27 10.98
C THR A 101 1.43 -14.50 10.72
N SER A 102 1.55 -13.77 9.62
CA SER A 102 2.71 -12.90 9.37
C SER A 102 2.86 -11.83 10.44
N TRP A 103 1.75 -11.22 10.90
CA TRP A 103 1.79 -10.22 11.97
C TRP A 103 2.30 -10.81 13.29
N LYS A 104 1.85 -12.01 13.67
CA LYS A 104 2.37 -12.71 14.86
C LYS A 104 3.87 -13.01 14.74
N LEU A 105 4.32 -13.44 13.56
CA LEU A 105 5.76 -13.66 13.30
C LEU A 105 6.57 -12.37 13.42
N ALA A 106 5.98 -11.23 13.09
CA ALA A 106 6.55 -9.89 13.27
C ALA A 106 6.36 -9.31 14.68
N GLY A 107 5.91 -10.10 15.66
CA GLY A 107 5.80 -9.69 17.06
C GLY A 107 4.55 -8.89 17.42
N ALA A 108 3.55 -8.81 16.53
CA ALA A 108 2.24 -8.25 16.89
C ALA A 108 1.53 -9.13 17.93
N LYS A 109 0.97 -8.49 18.96
CA LYS A 109 0.27 -9.14 20.07
C LYS A 109 -1.23 -9.17 19.84
#